data_AF-A0AAP6BD08-F1
#
_entry.id   AF-A0AAP6BD08-F1
#
_cell.length_a   1.000
_cell.length_b   1.000
_cell.length_c   1.000
_cell.angle_alpha   90.00
_cell.angle_beta   90.00
_cell.angle_gamma   90.00
#
_symmetry.space_group_name_H-M   'P 1'
#
loop_
_entity.id
_entity.type
_entity.pdbx_description
1 polymer ?
#
loop_
_entity_poly.entity_id
_entity_poly.type
_entity_poly.pdbx_seq_one_letter_code
_entity_poly.pdbx_strand_id
1 'polypeptide(L)' 'MKHKLPDAASLPRDRYSGWACVWCGARFLPHTLAVSAGRAEGRIARIDLSVEVFQCPPGFGCAINELEGDIP' A
#
# COMPACT_ATOMS: atom_id res chain seq x y z
N MET A 1 -2.27 8.17 -9.79
CA MET A 1 -1.74 9.37 -9.07
C MET A 1 -0.90 8.89 -7.88
N LYS A 2 0.34 9.37 -7.69
CA LYS A 2 1.14 8.99 -6.50
C LYS A 2 0.66 9.78 -5.29
N HIS A 3 -0.29 9.22 -4.55
CA HIS A 3 -0.73 9.76 -3.27
C HIS A 3 0.43 9.73 -2.27
N LYS A 4 0.54 10.77 -1.42
CA LYS A 4 1.51 10.78 -0.33
C LYS A 4 1.32 9.53 0.53
N LEU A 5 2.41 8.82 0.80
CA LEU A 5 2.36 7.63 1.65
C LEU A 5 2.00 8.01 3.10
N PRO A 6 1.19 7.20 3.79
CA PRO A 6 0.98 7.36 5.22
C PRO A 6 2.28 7.19 6.00
N ASP A 7 2.32 7.78 7.21
CA ASP A 7 3.42 7.60 8.15
C ASP A 7 3.46 6.14 8.64
N ALA A 8 4.62 5.48 8.49
CA ALA A 8 4.79 4.08 8.84
C ALA A 8 4.56 3.81 10.33
N ALA A 9 4.85 4.78 11.20
CA ALA A 9 4.62 4.65 12.64
C ALA A 9 3.14 4.66 13.03
N SER A 10 2.26 5.11 12.12
CA SER A 10 0.81 5.14 12.32
C SER A 10 0.06 3.97 11.66
N LEU A 11 0.77 3.12 10.90
CA LEU A 11 0.13 2.06 10.14
C LEU A 11 -0.37 0.92 11.03
N PRO A 12 -1.61 0.43 10.79
CA PRO A 12 -2.03 -0.87 11.28
C PRO A 12 -1.07 -1.98 10.82
N ARG A 13 -0.91 -3.02 11.66
CA ARG A 13 0.08 -4.08 11.49
C ARG A 13 0.04 -4.76 10.11
N ASP A 14 -1.15 -5.01 9.58
CA ASP A 14 -1.35 -5.67 8.29
C ASP A 14 -0.82 -4.83 7.12
N ARG A 15 -1.05 -3.52 7.15
CA ARG A 15 -0.51 -2.58 6.14
C ARG A 15 1.00 -2.40 6.30
N TYR A 16 1.49 -2.27 7.53
CA TYR A 16 2.92 -2.18 7.83
C TYR A 16 3.69 -3.42 7.37
N SER A 17 3.11 -4.61 7.55
CA SER A 17 3.75 -5.89 7.20
C SER A 17 3.62 -6.24 5.71
N GLY A 18 2.95 -5.39 4.91
CA GLY A 18 2.73 -5.61 3.49
C GLY A 18 1.65 -6.65 3.15
N TRP A 19 0.78 -7.00 4.10
CA TRP A 19 -0.30 -7.98 3.90
C TRP A 19 -1.60 -7.35 3.41
N ALA A 20 -1.68 -6.02 3.41
CA ALA A 20 -2.82 -5.27 2.97
C ALA A 20 -2.40 -3.99 2.23
N CYS A 21 -3.29 -3.49 1.38
CA CYS A 21 -3.11 -2.21 0.71
C CYS A 21 -2.92 -1.08 1.72
N VAL A 22 -1.88 -0.28 1.53
CA VAL A 22 -1.52 0.82 2.42
C VAL A 22 -2.62 1.87 2.56
N TRP A 23 -3.45 2.06 1.53
CA TRP A 23 -4.55 3.02 1.54
C TRP A 23 -5.87 2.41 2.00
N CYS A 24 -6.42 1.43 1.28
CA CYS A 24 -7.76 0.91 1.57
C CYS A 24 -7.79 -0.22 2.61
N GLY A 25 -6.64 -0.80 2.98
CA GLY A 25 -6.58 -1.91 3.94
C GLY A 25 -7.11 -3.24 3.41
N ALA A 26 -7.42 -3.36 2.11
CA ALA A 26 -7.79 -4.64 1.52
C ALA A 26 -6.64 -5.64 1.67
N ARG A 27 -6.92 -6.80 2.29
CA ARG A 27 -5.92 -7.86 2.49
C ARG A 27 -5.64 -8.57 1.18
N PHE A 28 -4.37 -8.83 0.92
CA PHE A 28 -3.95 -9.60 -0.23
C PHE A 28 -4.24 -11.08 0.02
N LEU A 29 -4.98 -11.70 -0.90
CA LEU A 29 -5.18 -13.14 -0.90
C LEU A 29 -3.87 -13.84 -1.30
N PRO A 30 -3.67 -15.11 -0.93
CA PRO A 30 -2.57 -15.91 -1.47
C PRO A 30 -2.50 -15.77 -3.00
N HIS A 31 -1.30 -15.59 -3.54
CA HIS A 31 -1.03 -15.37 -4.98
C HIS A 31 -1.47 -14.02 -5.57
N THR A 32 -1.93 -13.05 -4.77
CA THR A 32 -2.15 -11.68 -5.25
C THR A 32 -0.80 -10.98 -5.48
N LEU A 33 -0.54 -10.49 -6.69
CA LEU A 33 0.64 -9.69 -7.00
C LEU A 33 0.45 -8.25 -6.52
N ALA A 34 0.64 -8.02 -5.23
CA ALA A 34 0.64 -6.66 -4.67
C ALA A 34 1.70 -5.79 -5.37
N VAL A 35 1.37 -4.52 -5.63
CA VAL A 35 2.27 -3.58 -6.32
C VAL A 35 2.98 -2.73 -5.27
N SER A 36 4.29 -2.53 -5.40
CA SER A 36 5.01 -1.64 -4.47
C SER A 36 4.49 -0.21 -4.59
N ALA A 37 4.06 0.35 -3.46
CA ALA A 37 3.63 1.75 -3.36
C ALA A 37 4.81 2.69 -3.00
N GLY A 38 5.93 2.11 -2.57
CA GLY A 38 7.15 2.80 -2.14
C GLY A 38 7.47 2.58 -0.67
N ARG A 39 8.44 3.35 -0.16
CA ARG A 39 8.89 3.29 1.24
C ARG A 39 8.11 4.31 2.06
N ALA A 40 7.23 3.83 2.94
CA ALA A 40 6.61 4.68 3.95
C ALA A 40 7.65 5.01 5.00
N GLU A 41 7.82 6.29 5.30
CA GLU A 41 8.73 6.75 6.35
C GLU A 41 8.00 6.82 7.68
N GLY A 42 8.68 6.53 8.78
CA GLY A 42 8.14 6.70 10.12
C GLY A 42 9.15 6.43 11.22
N ARG A 43 8.92 7.01 12.39
CA ARG A 43 9.83 6.89 13.54
C ARG A 43 9.07 6.93 14.85
N ILE A 44 9.48 6.08 15.80
CA ILE A 44 9.04 6.17 17.21
C ILE A 44 10.29 6.35 18.07
N ALA A 45 10.36 7.49 18.77
CA ALA A 45 11.56 7.91 19.51
C ALA A 45 12.83 7.84 18.63
N ARG A 46 13.77 6.94 18.93
CA ARG A 46 15.02 6.74 18.17
C ARG A 46 14.94 5.60 17.14
N ILE A 47 13.81 4.94 17.00
CA ILE A 47 13.64 3.73 16.18
C ILE A 47 13.05 4.12 14.82
N ASP A 48 13.80 3.86 13.74
CA ASP A 48 13.29 3.98 12.37
C ASP A 48 12.34 2.81 12.06
N LEU A 49 11.14 3.14 11.61
CA LEU A 49 10.10 2.18 11.23
C LEU A 49 9.82 2.25 9.73
N SER A 50 10.72 2.86 8.96
CA SER A 50 10.50 3.05 7.54
C SER A 50 10.50 1.68 6.83
N VAL A 51 9.45 1.40 6.06
CA VAL A 51 9.20 0.08 5.48
C VAL A 51 8.63 0.19 4.07
N GLU A 52 8.92 -0.79 3.22
CA GLU A 52 8.23 -0.91 1.93
C GLU A 52 6.77 -1.30 2.17
N VAL A 53 5.86 -0.56 1.54
CA VAL A 53 4.42 -0.78 1.62
C VAL A 53 3.86 -1.02 0.24
N PHE A 54 2.72 -1.70 0.19
CA PHE A 54 2.15 -2.19 -1.05
C PHE A 54 0.75 -1.63 -1.27
N GLN A 55 0.37 -1.52 -2.54
CA GLN A 55 -0.95 -1.12 -2.99
C GLN A 55 -1.66 -2.24 -3.71
N CYS A 56 -2.96 -2.08 -3.87
CA CYS A 56 -3.77 -2.98 -4.69
C CYS A 56 -3.22 -3.04 -6.13
N PRO A 57 -3.15 -4.23 -6.73
CA PRO A 57 -2.94 -4.34 -8.16
C PRO A 57 -4.16 -3.84 -8.94
N PRO A 58 -4.00 -3.50 -10.24
CA PRO A 58 -5.12 -3.12 -11.11
C PRO A 58 -6.26 -4.12 -11.05
N GLY A 59 -7.50 -3.63 -10.96
CA GLY A 59 -8.69 -4.49 -10.87
C GLY A 59 -8.97 -5.07 -9.48
N PHE A 60 -8.22 -4.67 -8.44
CA PHE A 60 -8.42 -5.13 -7.07
C PHE A 60 -8.56 -3.95 -6.09
N GLY A 61 -9.37 -4.12 -5.04
CA GLY A 61 -9.51 -3.15 -3.94
C GLY A 61 -9.77 -1.72 -4.40
N CYS A 62 -8.88 -0.77 -4.07
CA CYS A 62 -9.02 0.64 -4.48
C CYS A 62 -8.46 0.96 -5.87
N ALA A 63 -7.86 -0.02 -6.56
CA ALA A 63 -7.30 0.11 -7.91
C ALA A 63 -8.24 -0.47 -8.99
N ILE A 64 -9.52 -0.71 -8.65
CA ILE A 64 -10.52 -1.29 -9.57
C ILE A 64 -10.80 -0.42 -10.80
N ASN A 65 -10.75 0.91 -10.65
CA ASN A 65 -11.06 1.85 -11.73
C ASN A 65 -9.83 2.30 -12.52
N GLU A 66 -8.63 1.83 -12.17
CA GLU A 66 -7.39 2.16 -12.92
C GLU A 66 -7.31 1.43 -14.27
N LEU A 67 -8.24 0.51 -14.57
CA LEU A 67 -8.35 -0.20 -15.85
C LEU A 67 -9.29 0.48 -16.87
N GLU A 68 -10.07 1.49 -16.47
CA GLU A 68 -11.03 2.17 -17.37
C GLU A 68 -10.45 3.37 -18.13
N GLY A 69 -9.16 3.67 -17.93
CA GLY A 69 -8.51 4.87 -18.46
C GLY A 69 -7.38 4.58 -19.44
N ASP A 70 -7.62 3.78 -20.49
CA ASP A 70 -6.80 3.76 -21.72
C ASP A 70 -7.55 3.01 -22.84
N ILE A 71 -8.52 3.69 -23.46
CA ILE A 71 -9.00 3.36 -24.81
C ILE A 71 -8.90 4.66 -25.62
N PRO A 72 -7.99 4.77 -26.61
CA PRO A 72 -7.91 5.91 -27.50
C PRO A 72 -9.13 6.03 -28.43
#